data_AF-A0A699Q6L3-F1
#
_entry.id   AF-A0A699Q6L3-F1
#
_cell.length_a   1.000
_cell.length_b   1.000
_cell.length_c   1.000
_cell.angle_alpha   90.00
_cell.angle_beta   90.00
_cell.angle_gamma   90.00
#
_symmetry.space_group_name_H-M   'P 1'
#
loop_
_entity.id
_entity.type
_entity.pdbx_description
1 polymer ?
#
loop_
_entity_poly.entity_id
_entity_poly.type
_entity_poly.pdbx_seq_one_letter_code
_entity_poly.pdbx_strand_id
1 'polypeptide(L)'
;MGNFTVQPSPKAARSLVLIGAGSGVTPLMSMLKAVLREEPQSHVLLIYGNRNEESVIFKQQLDELEAGSRGRLQVEHVYSQPLHAAGAHQHTGRVNRTTLLRILEQRHQFPAPQAEYYICGPEGLMTEAQAALELLGVPASRVRRESFVAAADSAEAGDSHGDVLAGSDDGPVTSRKVTLHYEGSEYIIDVPVGKTILDAALDEDVDLPYSCQAGL
;
A
#
# COMPACT_ATOMS: atom_id res chain seq x y z
N MET A 1 7.99 7.53 11.58
CA MET A 1 9.02 7.28 10.55
C MET A 1 8.52 6.11 9.71
N GLY A 2 8.43 6.22 8.38
CA GLY A 2 7.81 5.20 7.52
C GLY A 2 8.86 4.47 6.68
N ASN A 3 8.64 3.17 6.44
CA ASN A 3 9.56 2.32 5.65
C ASN A 3 9.19 2.24 4.16
N PHE A 4 8.04 2.79 3.77
CA PHE A 4 7.55 2.80 2.39
C PHE A 4 8.00 4.07 1.65
N THR A 5 9.31 4.18 1.43
CA THR A 5 9.91 5.38 0.82
C THR A 5 10.91 5.02 -0.27
N VAL A 6 10.95 5.83 -1.32
CA VAL A 6 12.06 5.88 -2.27
C VAL A 6 13.07 6.92 -1.79
N GLN A 7 14.37 6.61 -1.90
CA GLN A 7 15.45 7.58 -1.72
C GLN A 7 15.97 8.00 -3.10
N PRO A 8 15.59 9.20 -3.59
CA PRO A 8 16.04 9.65 -4.89
C PRO A 8 17.52 10.01 -4.91
N SER A 9 18.18 9.83 -6.04
CA SER A 9 19.56 10.25 -6.27
C SER A 9 19.74 10.79 -7.69
N PRO A 10 20.40 11.94 -7.88
CA PRO A 10 20.66 12.51 -9.21
C PRO A 10 21.41 11.61 -10.18
N LYS A 11 22.15 10.62 -9.67
CA LYS A 11 22.91 9.65 -10.46
C LYS A 11 22.16 8.33 -10.71
N ALA A 12 20.99 8.15 -10.10
CA ALA A 12 20.20 6.95 -10.30
C ALA A 12 19.58 6.92 -11.70
N ALA A 13 19.50 5.71 -12.25
CA ALA A 13 18.79 5.40 -13.48
C ALA A 13 18.00 4.11 -13.20
N ARG A 14 16.81 4.26 -12.60
CA ARG A 14 15.97 3.12 -12.21
C ARG A 14 14.70 3.04 -13.04
N SER A 15 14.15 1.84 -13.10
CA SER A 15 12.77 1.60 -13.50
C SER A 15 11.92 1.42 -12.25
N LEU A 16 10.99 2.34 -12.01
CA LEU A 16 10.10 2.33 -10.86
C LEU A 16 8.68 2.00 -11.33
N VAL A 17 8.08 0.96 -10.78
CA VAL A 17 6.69 0.59 -11.05
C VAL A 17 5.88 0.79 -9.77
N LEU A 18 4.86 1.64 -9.87
CA LEU A 18 3.97 1.98 -8.77
C LEU A 18 2.62 1.34 -9.06
N ILE A 19 2.11 0.53 -8.13
CA ILE A 19 0.84 -0.18 -8.31
C ILE A 19 -0.11 0.28 -7.20
N GLY A 20 -1.14 1.03 -7.58
CA GLY A 20 -2.05 1.68 -6.65
C GLY A 20 -3.51 1.37 -6.94
N ALA A 21 -4.37 1.46 -5.92
CA ALA A 21 -5.80 1.66 -6.12
C ALA A 21 -6.43 2.55 -5.05
N GLY A 22 -7.44 3.34 -5.46
CA GLY A 22 -8.11 4.29 -4.57
C GLY A 22 -7.13 5.26 -3.90
N SER A 23 -7.24 5.43 -2.58
CA SER A 23 -6.37 6.30 -1.77
C SER A 23 -4.92 5.82 -1.67
N GLY A 24 -4.63 4.56 -1.99
CA GLY A 24 -3.27 4.01 -2.02
C GLY A 24 -2.34 4.71 -3.00
N VAL A 25 -2.88 5.53 -3.92
CA VAL A 25 -2.07 6.41 -4.79
C VAL A 25 -1.30 7.49 -4.01
N THR A 26 -1.71 7.84 -2.80
CA THR A 26 -1.16 8.99 -2.06
C THR A 26 0.34 8.86 -1.77
N PRO A 27 0.84 7.77 -1.14
CA PRO A 27 2.28 7.59 -1.00
C PRO A 27 3.00 7.40 -2.35
N LEU A 28 2.34 6.74 -3.32
CA LEU A 28 2.89 6.53 -4.65
C LEU A 28 3.12 7.86 -5.40
N MET A 29 2.20 8.81 -5.27
CA MET A 29 2.30 10.15 -5.87
C MET A 29 3.49 10.93 -5.31
N SER A 30 3.75 10.82 -4.00
CA SER A 30 4.93 11.42 -3.37
C SER A 30 6.23 10.84 -3.94
N MET A 31 6.33 9.51 -4.05
CA MET A 31 7.50 8.85 -4.64
C MET A 31 7.70 9.20 -6.11
N LEU A 32 6.62 9.18 -6.89
CA LEU A 32 6.59 9.57 -8.30
C LEU A 32 7.15 10.99 -8.49
N LYS A 33 6.61 11.97 -7.74
CA LYS A 33 7.06 13.36 -7.83
C LYS A 33 8.53 13.52 -7.46
N ALA A 34 8.97 12.84 -6.39
CA ALA A 34 10.36 12.89 -5.95
C ALA A 34 11.32 12.34 -7.03
N VAL A 35 10.99 11.18 -7.61
CA VAL A 35 11.81 10.56 -8.67
C VAL A 35 11.84 11.41 -9.93
N LEU A 36 10.69 11.91 -10.41
CA LEU A 36 10.66 12.72 -11.63
C LEU A 36 11.47 14.02 -11.50
N ARG A 37 11.51 14.59 -10.29
CA ARG A 37 12.25 15.81 -9.97
C ARG A 37 13.76 15.56 -9.82
N GLU A 38 14.14 14.53 -9.09
CA GLU A 38 15.51 14.35 -8.63
C GLU A 38 16.31 13.35 -9.47
N GLU A 39 15.67 12.49 -10.25
CA GLU A 39 16.32 11.43 -11.03
C GLU A 39 16.07 11.62 -12.54
N PRO A 40 16.91 12.39 -13.24
CA PRO A 40 16.69 12.72 -14.64
C PRO A 40 16.73 11.49 -15.58
N GLN A 41 17.36 10.38 -15.15
CA GLN A 41 17.52 9.15 -15.93
C GLN A 41 16.55 8.03 -15.55
N SER A 42 15.70 8.25 -14.54
CA SER A 42 14.73 7.24 -14.08
C SER A 42 13.41 7.32 -14.82
N HIS A 43 12.76 6.17 -14.95
CA HIS A 43 11.45 6.02 -15.57
C HIS A 43 10.44 5.48 -14.56
N VAL A 44 9.21 5.97 -14.62
CA VAL A 44 8.11 5.61 -13.71
C VAL A 44 6.92 5.11 -14.53
N LEU A 45 6.41 3.94 -14.16
CA LEU A 45 5.11 3.44 -14.61
C LEU A 45 4.17 3.39 -13.41
N LEU A 46 3.07 4.14 -13.46
CA LEU A 46 1.99 4.06 -12.47
C LEU A 46 0.85 3.23 -13.05
N ILE A 47 0.53 2.09 -12.42
CA ILE A 47 -0.65 1.29 -12.71
C ILE A 47 -1.69 1.62 -11.64
N TYR A 48 -2.80 2.26 -12.03
CA TYR A 48 -3.74 2.85 -11.08
C TYR A 48 -5.17 2.33 -11.26
N GLY A 49 -5.58 1.46 -10.33
CA GLY A 49 -6.94 0.94 -10.22
C GLY A 49 -7.91 1.99 -9.66
N ASN A 50 -8.96 2.30 -10.42
CA ASN A 50 -9.97 3.29 -10.09
C ASN A 50 -11.38 2.70 -10.24
N ARG A 51 -12.37 3.32 -9.58
CA ARG A 51 -13.77 2.92 -9.79
C ARG A 51 -14.20 3.34 -11.19
N ASN A 52 -14.08 4.63 -11.47
CA ASN A 52 -14.36 5.28 -12.74
C ASN A 52 -13.45 6.51 -12.93
N GLU A 53 -13.60 7.17 -14.06
CA GLU A 53 -12.81 8.32 -14.51
C GLU A 53 -12.97 9.54 -13.59
N GLU A 54 -14.14 9.70 -12.98
CA GLU A 54 -14.44 10.79 -12.04
C GLU A 54 -13.85 10.54 -10.64
N SER A 55 -13.62 9.27 -10.28
CA SER A 55 -13.09 8.87 -8.96
C SER A 55 -11.57 8.95 -8.85
N VAL A 56 -10.87 9.33 -9.92
CA VAL A 56 -9.41 9.32 -9.96
C VAL A 56 -8.83 10.41 -9.07
N ILE A 57 -8.20 10.01 -7.97
CA ILE A 57 -7.50 10.94 -7.09
C ILE A 57 -6.26 11.47 -7.82
N PHE A 58 -6.07 12.79 -7.76
CA PHE A 58 -4.99 13.52 -8.45
C PHE A 58 -5.02 13.47 -9.99
N LYS A 59 -6.18 13.20 -10.63
CA LYS A 59 -6.30 13.08 -12.09
C LYS A 59 -5.55 14.17 -12.87
N GLN A 60 -5.90 15.44 -12.63
CA GLN A 60 -5.30 16.56 -13.35
C GLN A 60 -3.79 16.65 -13.13
N GLN A 61 -3.32 16.41 -11.89
CA GLN A 61 -1.89 16.44 -11.59
C GLN A 61 -1.12 15.32 -12.29
N LEU A 62 -1.72 14.12 -12.38
CA LEU A 62 -1.13 13.00 -13.10
C LEU A 62 -1.01 13.31 -14.61
N ASP A 63 -2.06 13.87 -15.20
CA ASP A 63 -2.06 14.27 -16.61
C ASP A 63 -0.98 15.33 -16.91
N GLU A 64 -0.87 16.35 -16.05
CA GLU A 64 0.13 17.41 -16.18
C GLU A 64 1.57 16.86 -16.02
N LEU A 65 1.79 15.97 -15.05
CA LEU A 65 3.08 15.33 -14.83
C LEU A 65 3.45 14.42 -16.00
N GLU A 66 2.52 13.63 -16.51
CA GLU A 66 2.76 12.72 -17.63
C GLU A 66 3.16 13.51 -18.88
N ALA A 67 2.37 14.53 -19.24
CA ALA A 67 2.66 15.42 -20.36
C ALA A 67 4.00 16.16 -20.21
N GLY A 68 4.34 16.60 -18.99
CA GLY A 68 5.58 17.31 -18.70
C GLY A 68 6.83 16.41 -18.58
N SER A 69 6.66 15.10 -18.41
CA SER A 69 7.76 14.17 -18.08
C SER A 69 8.66 13.79 -19.26
N ARG A 70 8.28 14.15 -20.50
CA ARG A 70 8.96 13.78 -21.76
C ARG A 70 9.13 12.26 -21.93
N GLY A 71 8.11 11.49 -21.56
CA GLY A 71 8.08 10.03 -21.69
C GLY A 71 8.72 9.27 -20.52
N ARG A 72 9.19 9.98 -19.48
CA ARG A 72 9.71 9.36 -18.25
C ARG A 72 8.60 8.85 -17.32
N LEU A 73 7.40 9.42 -17.40
CA LEU A 73 6.22 8.92 -16.70
C LEU A 73 5.25 8.30 -17.71
N GLN A 74 4.69 7.15 -17.33
CA GLN A 74 3.49 6.57 -17.95
C GLN A 74 2.46 6.27 -16.87
N VAL A 75 1.20 6.61 -17.11
CA VAL A 75 0.08 6.32 -16.21
C VAL A 75 -0.94 5.44 -16.92
N GLU A 76 -1.13 4.22 -16.40
CA GLU A 76 -2.11 3.27 -16.90
C GLU A 76 -3.27 3.15 -15.91
N HIS A 77 -4.42 3.69 -16.28
CA HIS A 77 -5.64 3.58 -15.48
C HIS A 77 -6.39 2.29 -15.79
N VAL A 78 -6.84 1.60 -14.73
CA VAL A 78 -7.72 0.44 -14.85
C VAL A 78 -9.04 0.74 -14.13
N TYR A 79 -10.14 0.76 -14.86
CA TYR A 79 -11.44 1.14 -14.31
C TYR A 79 -12.33 -0.08 -14.07
N SER A 80 -12.78 -0.24 -12.82
CA SER A 80 -13.64 -1.36 -12.43
C SER A 80 -15.10 -1.18 -12.83
N GLN A 81 -15.57 0.07 -12.93
CA GLN A 81 -16.92 0.47 -13.31
C GLN A 81 -16.86 1.72 -14.22
N PRO A 82 -16.25 1.63 -15.41
CA PRO A 82 -16.06 2.79 -16.29
C PRO A 82 -17.40 3.43 -16.68
N LEU A 83 -17.43 4.76 -16.77
CA LEU A 83 -18.61 5.52 -17.22
C LEU A 83 -18.69 5.60 -18.74
N HIS A 84 -17.55 5.56 -19.43
CA HIS A 84 -17.50 5.57 -20.88
C HIS A 84 -17.90 4.23 -21.49
N ALA A 85 -18.26 4.27 -22.78
CA ALA A 85 -18.71 3.11 -23.53
C ALA A 85 -17.67 1.97 -23.55
N ALA A 86 -18.17 0.75 -23.76
CA ALA A 86 -17.33 -0.43 -23.91
C ALA A 86 -16.27 -0.23 -25.01
N GLY A 87 -15.01 -0.52 -24.71
CA GLY A 87 -13.87 -0.36 -25.63
C GLY A 87 -13.15 0.98 -25.53
N ALA A 88 -13.63 1.94 -24.72
CA ALA A 88 -12.92 3.21 -24.48
C ALA A 88 -11.59 3.03 -23.73
N HIS A 89 -11.48 1.96 -22.93
CA HIS A 89 -10.30 1.65 -22.12
C HIS A 89 -9.73 0.30 -22.51
N GLN A 90 -8.40 0.21 -22.56
CA GLN A 90 -7.70 -1.03 -22.91
C GLN A 90 -7.83 -2.11 -21.83
N HIS A 91 -7.94 -1.68 -20.57
CA HIS A 91 -8.06 -2.55 -19.40
C HIS A 91 -9.22 -2.08 -18.52
N THR A 92 -10.12 -3.00 -18.19
CA THR A 92 -11.29 -2.77 -17.34
C THR A 92 -11.43 -3.88 -16.31
N GLY A 93 -12.24 -3.62 -15.28
CA GLY A 93 -12.37 -4.50 -14.13
C GLY A 93 -11.43 -4.11 -12.98
N ARG A 94 -11.32 -4.98 -11.98
CA ARG A 94 -10.33 -4.79 -10.91
C ARG A 94 -8.94 -5.17 -11.42
N VAL A 95 -7.92 -4.45 -10.95
CA VAL A 95 -6.52 -4.84 -11.17
C VAL A 95 -6.33 -6.23 -10.59
N ASN A 96 -5.89 -7.16 -11.42
CA ASN A 96 -5.60 -8.55 -11.07
C ASN A 96 -4.31 -8.99 -11.77
N ARG A 97 -3.85 -10.21 -11.48
CA ARG A 97 -2.62 -10.77 -12.04
C ARG A 97 -2.57 -10.69 -13.56
N THR A 98 -3.64 -11.12 -14.25
CA THR A 98 -3.69 -11.11 -15.72
C THR A 98 -3.57 -9.70 -16.30
N THR A 99 -4.30 -8.74 -15.73
CA THR A 99 -4.23 -7.34 -16.15
C THR A 99 -2.84 -6.75 -15.91
N LEU A 100 -2.22 -7.04 -14.76
CA LEU A 100 -0.86 -6.58 -14.45
C LEU A 100 0.18 -7.15 -15.41
N LEU A 101 0.13 -8.45 -15.71
CA LEU A 101 1.03 -9.08 -16.69
C LEU A 101 0.92 -8.42 -18.06
N ARG A 102 -0.31 -8.18 -18.54
CA ARG A 102 -0.56 -7.48 -19.81
C ARG A 102 -0.02 -6.06 -19.81
N ILE A 103 -0.28 -5.28 -18.76
CA ILE A 103 0.20 -3.89 -18.67
C ILE A 103 1.72 -3.85 -18.64
N LEU A 104 2.36 -4.70 -17.85
CA LEU A 104 3.81 -4.77 -17.77
C LEU A 104 4.42 -5.17 -19.13
N GLU A 105 3.87 -6.16 -19.82
CA GLU A 105 4.31 -6.53 -21.17
C GLU A 105 4.18 -5.37 -22.18
N GLN A 106 3.11 -4.58 -22.09
CA GLN A 106 2.81 -3.53 -23.07
C GLN A 106 3.51 -2.19 -22.80
N ARG A 107 3.73 -1.85 -21.53
CA ARG A 107 4.13 -0.50 -21.10
C ARG A 107 5.51 -0.46 -20.45
N HIS A 108 5.96 -1.56 -19.85
CA HIS A 108 7.20 -1.57 -19.10
C HIS A 108 8.40 -1.58 -20.04
N GLN A 109 9.24 -0.55 -19.96
CA GLN A 109 10.39 -0.36 -20.86
C GLN A 109 11.60 -1.23 -20.50
N PHE A 110 11.56 -1.91 -19.35
CA PHE A 110 12.69 -2.67 -18.79
C PHE A 110 12.22 -4.07 -18.39
N PRO A 111 13.12 -5.07 -18.32
CA PRO A 111 12.77 -6.38 -17.81
C PRO A 111 12.20 -6.30 -16.39
N ALA A 112 11.07 -6.95 -16.15
CA ALA A 112 10.37 -6.90 -14.86
C ALA A 112 11.30 -7.17 -13.65
N PRO A 113 12.20 -8.18 -13.64
CA PRO A 113 13.10 -8.42 -12.52
C PRO A 113 14.08 -7.28 -12.16
N GLN A 114 14.27 -6.31 -13.06
CA GLN A 114 15.20 -5.19 -12.88
C GLN A 114 14.54 -3.94 -12.31
N ALA A 115 13.22 -3.87 -12.28
CA ALA A 115 12.49 -2.73 -11.71
C ALA A 115 12.38 -2.81 -10.18
N GLU A 116 12.01 -1.68 -9.58
CA GLU A 116 11.57 -1.60 -8.19
C GLU A 116 10.05 -1.40 -8.17
N TYR A 117 9.37 -2.14 -7.30
CA TYR A 117 7.92 -2.17 -7.21
C TYR A 117 7.45 -1.64 -5.85
N TYR A 118 6.51 -0.70 -5.88
CA TYR A 118 5.84 -0.18 -4.69
C TYR A 118 4.34 -0.36 -4.86
N ILE A 119 3.72 -1.10 -3.95
CA ILE A 119 2.33 -1.51 -4.03
C ILE A 119 1.57 -0.94 -2.84
N CYS A 120 0.47 -0.25 -3.10
CA CYS A 120 -0.38 0.27 -2.04
C CYS A 120 -1.85 0.30 -2.46
N GLY A 121 -2.72 -0.37 -1.72
CA GLY A 121 -4.13 -0.45 -2.03
C GLY A 121 -4.84 -1.55 -1.24
N PRO A 122 -6.05 -1.95 -1.64
CA PRO A 122 -6.78 -3.04 -1.01
C PRO A 122 -6.02 -4.37 -1.07
N GLU A 123 -6.19 -5.23 -0.07
CA GLU A 123 -5.49 -6.51 0.06
C GLU A 123 -5.57 -7.39 -1.20
N GLY A 124 -6.76 -7.47 -1.82
CA GLY A 124 -6.95 -8.21 -3.06
C GLY A 124 -6.05 -7.74 -4.22
N LEU A 125 -5.79 -6.43 -4.33
CA LEU A 125 -4.84 -5.91 -5.31
C LEU A 125 -3.41 -6.29 -4.95
N MET A 126 -3.03 -6.19 -3.67
CA MET A 126 -1.67 -6.48 -3.22
C MET A 126 -1.31 -7.95 -3.41
N THR A 127 -2.24 -8.86 -3.08
CA THR A 127 -2.10 -10.29 -3.31
C THR A 127 -1.96 -10.62 -4.80
N GLU A 128 -2.82 -10.08 -5.65
CA GLU A 128 -2.77 -10.31 -7.10
C GLU A 128 -1.49 -9.74 -7.73
N ALA A 129 -1.05 -8.57 -7.26
CA ALA A 129 0.19 -7.94 -7.72
C ALA A 129 1.42 -8.76 -7.32
N GLN A 130 1.48 -9.23 -6.07
CA GLN A 130 2.56 -10.10 -5.63
C GLN A 130 2.65 -11.37 -6.49
N ALA A 131 1.54 -12.05 -6.72
CA ALA A 131 1.49 -13.25 -7.55
C ALA A 131 1.95 -12.99 -9.00
N ALA A 132 1.62 -11.82 -9.56
CA ALA A 132 2.09 -11.43 -10.89
C ALA A 132 3.61 -11.23 -10.94
N LEU A 133 4.17 -10.54 -9.95
CA LEU A 133 5.60 -10.24 -9.88
C LEU A 133 6.44 -11.48 -9.62
N GLU A 134 5.94 -12.41 -8.81
CA GLU A 134 6.57 -13.72 -8.59
C GLU A 134 6.63 -14.53 -9.88
N LEU A 135 5.55 -14.57 -10.66
CA LEU A 135 5.52 -15.26 -11.95
C LEU A 135 6.52 -14.66 -12.96
N LEU A 136 6.74 -13.34 -12.88
CA LEU A 136 7.73 -12.63 -13.68
C LEU A 136 9.17 -12.77 -13.16
N GLY A 137 9.39 -13.51 -12.07
CA GLY A 137 10.71 -13.73 -11.49
C GLY A 137 11.28 -12.49 -10.79
N VAL A 138 10.43 -11.57 -10.32
CA VAL A 138 10.87 -10.38 -9.59
C VAL A 138 11.34 -10.78 -8.19
N PRO A 139 12.59 -10.47 -7.80
CA PRO A 139 13.08 -10.73 -6.46
C PRO A 139 12.24 -10.02 -5.39
N ALA A 140 11.90 -10.70 -4.29
CA ALA A 140 11.12 -10.12 -3.20
C ALA A 140 11.77 -8.84 -2.62
N SER A 141 13.10 -8.74 -2.63
CA SER A 141 13.85 -7.55 -2.18
C SER A 141 13.58 -6.28 -3.02
N ARG A 142 12.96 -6.43 -4.19
CA ARG A 142 12.57 -5.33 -5.09
C ARG A 142 11.10 -4.95 -4.98
N VAL A 143 10.32 -5.65 -4.15
CA VAL A 143 8.90 -5.40 -3.95
C VAL A 143 8.68 -4.86 -2.54
N ARG A 144 8.07 -3.69 -2.45
CA ARG A 144 7.67 -3.06 -1.19
C ARG A 144 6.16 -2.86 -1.21
N ARG A 145 5.51 -3.06 -0.07
CA ARG A 145 4.05 -2.91 0.06
C ARG A 145 3.72 -2.14 1.32
N GLU A 146 2.65 -1.37 1.28
CA GLU A 146 2.08 -0.67 2.43
C GLU A 146 0.56 -0.82 2.40
N SER A 147 -0.02 -1.25 3.53
CA SER A 147 -1.47 -1.31 3.73
C SER A 147 -1.91 -0.16 4.63
N PHE A 148 -3.04 0.47 4.31
CA PHE A 148 -3.71 1.44 5.18
C PHE A 148 -4.97 0.87 5.82
N VAL A 149 -5.39 -0.32 5.37
CA VAL A 149 -6.48 -1.05 6.01
C VAL A 149 -5.79 -1.99 6.98
N ALA A 150 -6.04 -1.81 8.28
CA ALA A 150 -5.72 -2.82 9.27
C ALA A 150 -6.23 -4.17 8.72
N ALA A 151 -5.57 -5.27 9.03
CA ALA A 151 -6.13 -6.60 8.79
C ALA A 151 -7.36 -6.80 9.70
N ALA A 152 -8.42 -6.04 9.44
CA ALA A 152 -9.74 -6.28 9.94
C ALA A 152 -10.29 -7.39 9.05
N ASP A 153 -10.03 -8.63 9.46
CA ASP A 153 -10.94 -9.70 9.07
C ASP A 153 -12.33 -9.25 9.51
N SER A 154 -13.15 -9.01 8.50
CA SER A 154 -14.55 -8.63 8.51
C SER A 154 -15.31 -8.93 9.81
N ALA A 155 -15.62 -7.89 10.58
CA ALA A 155 -16.88 -7.71 11.31
C ALA A 155 -17.05 -6.22 11.68
N GLU A 156 -18.19 -5.64 11.29
CA GLU A 156 -18.91 -4.47 11.81
C GLU A 156 -18.10 -3.31 12.42
N ALA A 157 -18.27 -2.11 11.85
CA ALA A 157 -17.78 -0.85 12.38
C ALA A 157 -18.30 -0.56 13.80
N GLY A 158 -17.45 -0.81 14.79
CA GLY A 158 -17.48 -0.23 16.13
C GLY A 158 -16.26 0.68 16.33
N ASP A 159 -16.43 1.75 17.08
CA ASP A 159 -15.49 2.88 17.25
C ASP A 159 -14.24 2.53 18.12
N SER A 160 -13.74 1.30 18.06
CA SER A 160 -12.59 0.80 18.83
C SER A 160 -11.39 0.53 17.93
N HIS A 161 -10.28 1.20 18.23
CA HIS A 161 -9.00 0.97 17.57
C HIS A 161 -8.43 -0.40 18.00
N GLY A 162 -8.60 -1.42 17.15
CA GLY A 162 -7.94 -2.73 17.31
C GLY A 162 -8.76 -3.75 18.09
N ASP A 163 -9.86 -4.25 17.52
CA ASP A 163 -10.59 -5.37 18.09
C ASP A 163 -9.72 -6.63 18.14
N VAL A 164 -9.39 -7.07 19.36
CA VAL A 164 -8.68 -8.33 19.62
C VAL A 164 -9.68 -9.47 19.45
N LEU A 165 -9.75 -10.06 18.26
CA LEU A 165 -10.52 -11.28 18.04
C LEU A 165 -9.85 -12.48 18.72
N ALA A 166 -10.68 -13.33 19.33
CA ALA A 166 -10.28 -14.62 19.87
C ALA A 166 -9.64 -15.46 18.76
N GLY A 167 -8.38 -15.85 18.93
CA GLY A 167 -7.75 -16.85 18.07
C GLY A 167 -8.54 -18.17 18.10
N SER A 168 -8.40 -18.98 17.06
CA SER A 168 -9.03 -20.30 16.92
C SER A 168 -8.43 -21.37 17.86
N ASP A 169 -8.13 -21.00 19.09
CA ASP A 169 -7.81 -21.92 20.18
C ASP A 169 -9.08 -22.12 21.01
N ASP A 170 -9.42 -23.39 21.27
CA ASP A 170 -10.66 -23.87 21.90
C ASP A 170 -10.72 -23.57 23.42
N GLY A 171 -10.01 -22.54 23.88
CA GLY A 171 -9.89 -22.12 25.28
C GLY A 171 -10.63 -20.79 25.56
N PRO A 172 -11.12 -20.57 26.79
CA PRO A 172 -11.79 -19.32 27.13
C PRO A 172 -10.82 -18.14 27.08
N VAL A 173 -11.12 -17.16 26.22
CA VAL A 173 -10.43 -15.88 26.21
C VAL A 173 -10.65 -15.21 27.57
N THR A 174 -9.57 -14.92 28.26
CA THR A 174 -9.57 -14.46 29.65
C THR A 174 -8.64 -13.26 29.79
N SER A 175 -8.92 -12.38 30.74
CA SER A 175 -8.03 -11.26 31.06
C SER A 175 -6.64 -11.78 31.46
N ARG A 176 -5.63 -10.96 31.20
CA ARG A 176 -4.23 -11.29 31.49
C ARG A 176 -3.56 -10.12 32.18
N LYS A 177 -2.78 -10.42 33.22
CA LYS A 177 -1.80 -9.47 33.73
C LYS A 177 -0.59 -9.47 32.82
N VAL A 178 -0.23 -8.31 32.30
CA VAL A 178 0.92 -8.10 31.44
C VAL A 178 1.92 -7.22 32.19
N THR A 179 3.15 -7.71 32.28
CA THR A 179 4.27 -6.93 32.78
C THR A 179 4.93 -6.20 31.62
N LEU A 180 4.90 -4.87 31.65
CA LEU A 180 5.55 -3.99 30.69
C LEU A 180 6.86 -3.47 31.26
N HIS A 181 7.94 -3.59 30.50
CA HIS A 181 9.22 -2.95 30.82
C HIS A 181 9.43 -1.79 29.84
N TYR A 182 9.29 -0.55 30.31
CA TYR A 182 9.39 0.65 29.47
C TYR A 182 10.12 1.78 30.21
N GLU A 183 11.03 2.47 29.52
CA GLU A 183 11.91 3.52 30.07
C GLU A 183 12.61 3.14 31.39
N GLY A 184 12.98 1.86 31.54
CA GLY A 184 13.63 1.35 32.75
C GLY A 184 12.70 1.18 33.95
N SER A 185 11.40 1.40 33.78
CA SER A 185 10.35 1.14 34.76
C SER A 185 9.58 -0.14 34.42
N GLU A 186 9.02 -0.77 35.45
CA GLU A 186 8.18 -1.97 35.32
C GLU A 186 6.74 -1.61 35.70
N TYR A 187 5.81 -1.85 34.79
CA TYR A 187 4.38 -1.64 34.98
C TYR A 187 3.65 -2.97 34.90
N ILE A 188 2.70 -3.21 35.79
CA ILE A 188 1.86 -4.41 35.75
C ILE A 188 0.45 -3.92 35.45
N ILE A 189 -0.02 -4.22 34.24
CA ILE A 189 -1.35 -3.81 33.79
C ILE A 189 -2.26 -5.03 33.62
N ASP A 190 -3.53 -4.86 33.98
CA ASP A 190 -4.58 -5.83 33.69
C ASP A 190 -5.14 -5.54 32.30
N VAL A 191 -5.02 -6.49 31.38
CA VAL A 191 -5.54 -6.37 30.00
C VAL A 191 -6.86 -7.14 29.90
N PRO A 192 -8.01 -6.44 29.80
CA PRO A 192 -9.31 -7.07 29.62
C PRO A 192 -9.43 -7.79 28.27
N VAL A 193 -10.38 -8.71 28.18
CA VAL A 193 -10.75 -9.34 26.90
C VAL A 193 -11.26 -8.27 25.93
N GLY A 194 -10.80 -8.32 24.68
CA GLY A 194 -11.19 -7.38 23.63
C GLY A 194 -10.42 -6.05 23.65
N LYS A 195 -9.43 -5.88 24.54
CA LYS A 195 -8.60 -4.69 24.62
C LYS A 195 -7.15 -5.00 24.22
N THR A 196 -6.50 -4.11 23.49
CA THR A 196 -5.08 -4.25 23.18
C THR A 196 -4.23 -3.96 24.42
N ILE A 197 -3.00 -4.50 24.46
CA ILE A 197 -2.02 -4.17 25.52
C ILE A 197 -1.74 -2.66 25.53
N LEU A 198 -1.70 -2.03 24.35
CA LEU A 198 -1.47 -0.59 24.21
C LEU A 198 -2.59 0.21 24.87
N ASP A 199 -3.85 -0.07 24.55
CA ASP A 199 -4.97 0.69 25.12
C ASP A 199 -5.11 0.44 26.63
N ALA A 200 -4.80 -0.77 27.11
CA ALA A 200 -4.75 -1.05 28.54
C ALA A 200 -3.64 -0.28 29.25
N ALA A 201 -2.49 -0.08 28.60
CA ALA A 201 -1.40 0.73 29.14
C ALA A 201 -1.73 2.24 29.14
N LEU A 202 -2.36 2.73 28.07
CA LEU A 202 -2.75 4.13 27.95
C LEU A 202 -3.85 4.54 28.95
N ASP A 203 -4.80 3.65 29.26
CA ASP A 203 -5.81 3.90 30.32
C ASP A 203 -5.17 4.02 31.71
N GLU A 204 -4.03 3.38 31.94
CA GLU A 204 -3.25 3.44 33.18
C GLU A 204 -2.17 4.54 33.13
N ASP A 205 -2.32 5.52 32.22
CA ASP A 205 -1.42 6.66 32.00
C ASP A 205 0.05 6.26 31.71
N VAL A 206 0.29 5.05 31.20
CA VAL A 206 1.61 4.62 30.72
C VAL A 206 1.79 5.13 29.29
N ASP A 207 2.60 6.18 29.14
CA ASP A 207 2.88 6.86 27.86
C ASP A 207 3.75 6.01 26.91
N LEU A 208 3.18 4.91 26.42
CA LEU A 208 3.82 4.06 25.42
C LEU A 208 3.82 4.77 24.06
N PRO A 209 4.91 4.69 23.28
CA PRO A 209 4.96 5.32 21.97
C PRO A 209 4.10 4.54 20.97
N TYR A 210 3.18 5.22 20.30
CA TYR A 210 2.35 4.65 19.25
C TYR A 210 2.22 5.58 18.04
N SER A 211 1.79 5.03 16.90
CA SER A 211 1.50 5.83 15.70
C SER A 211 0.16 5.48 15.08
N CYS A 212 -0.02 4.24 14.61
CA CYS A 212 -1.23 3.84 13.90
C CYS A 212 -2.27 3.10 14.76
N GLN A 213 -1.88 2.64 15.97
CA GLN A 213 -2.68 1.77 16.88
C GLN A 213 -3.27 0.49 16.24
N ALA A 214 -2.99 0.25 14.96
CA ALA A 214 -3.58 -0.82 14.16
C ALA A 214 -2.55 -1.89 13.72
N GLY A 215 -1.32 -1.81 14.22
CA GLY A 215 -0.27 -2.79 13.91
C GLY A 215 0.24 -2.79 12.46
N LEU A 216 0.19 -1.63 11.79
CA LEU A 216 0.71 -1.43 10.42
C LEU A 216 2.24 -1.35 10.37
#